data_AF-A0A381PI79-F1
#
_entry.id   AF-A0A381PI79-F1
#
_cell.length_a   1.000
_cell.length_b   1.000
_cell.length_c   1.000
_cell.angle_alpha   90.00
_cell.angle_beta   90.00
_cell.angle_gamma   90.00
#
_symmetry.space_group_name_H-M   'P 1'
#
loop_
_entity.id
_entity.type
_entity.pdbx_description
1 polymer ?
#
loop_
_entity_poly.entity_id
_entity_poly.type
_entity_poly.pdbx_seq_one_letter_code
_entity_poly.pdbx_strand_id
1 'polypeptide(L)' 'ELKNSSIIVVEGTVYPLLNRLKKLGYIQHVWRESNQGPPRKYYSITYNGTLHVKELLISWNEIDISVKTLLKSK' A
#
# COMPACT_ATOMS: atom_id res chain seq x y z
N GLU A 1 7.21 1.22 -10.63
CA GLU A 1 7.49 2.15 -9.52
C GLU A 1 8.11 1.47 -8.30
N LEU A 2 7.50 0.43 -7.71
CA LEU A 2 8.09 -0.29 -6.55
C LEU A 2 9.46 -0.96 -6.80
N LYS A 3 9.85 -1.23 -8.05
CA LYS A 3 11.19 -1.74 -8.39
C LYS A 3 12.30 -0.70 -8.24
N ASN A 4 11.95 0.60 -8.19
CA ASN A 4 12.92 1.70 -8.11
C ASN A 4 13.03 2.29 -6.70
N SER A 5 12.25 1.79 -5.74
CA SER A 5 12.45 2.11 -4.33
C SER A 5 13.36 1.04 -3.72
N SER A 6 14.18 1.42 -2.73
CA SER A 6 15.01 0.48 -1.95
C SER A 6 14.19 -0.46 -1.04
N ILE A 7 12.90 -0.63 -1.34
CA ILE A 7 11.96 -1.45 -0.56
C ILE A 7 12.03 -2.88 -1.10
N ILE A 8 12.61 -3.78 -0.32
CA ILE A 8 12.64 -5.21 -0.64
C ILE A 8 11.22 -5.77 -0.40
N VAL A 9 10.50 -6.05 -1.48
CA VAL A 9 9.22 -6.75 -1.42
C VAL A 9 9.48 -8.22 -1.73
N VAL A 10 9.33 -9.10 -0.73
CA VAL A 10 9.35 -10.55 -0.94
C VAL A 10 7.98 -10.98 -1.46
N GLU A 11 7.92 -11.80 -2.52
CA GLU A 11 6.64 -12.21 -3.14
C GLU A 11 5.64 -12.84 -2.14
N GLY A 12 6.15 -13.54 -1.12
CA GLY A 12 5.34 -14.14 -0.05
C GLY A 12 4.63 -13.14 0.88
N THR A 13 5.00 -11.86 0.89
CA THR A 13 4.38 -10.84 1.79
C THR A 13 3.23 -10.08 1.14
N VAL A 14 3.07 -10.17 -0.19
CA VAL A 14 2.05 -9.42 -0.93
C VAL A 14 0.65 -9.94 -0.61
N TYR A 15 0.42 -11.25 -0.64
CA TYR A 15 -0.91 -11.81 -0.40
C TYR A 15 -1.44 -11.57 1.02
N PRO A 16 -0.65 -11.79 2.10
CA PRO A 16 -1.07 -11.42 3.45
C PRO A 16 -1.41 -9.94 3.58
N LEU A 17 -0.61 -9.06 2.95
CA LEU A 17 -0.86 -7.61 2.97
C LEU A 17 -2.18 -7.26 2.26
N LEU A 18 -2.40 -7.76 1.04
CA LEU A 18 -3.65 -7.52 0.31
C LEU A 18 -4.86 -8.06 1.07
N ASN A 19 -4.75 -9.23 1.70
CA ASN A 19 -5.83 -9.78 2.50
C ASN A 19 -6.14 -8.89 3.72
N ARG A 20 -5.12 -8.36 4.39
CA ARG A 20 -5.29 -7.43 5.51
C ARG A 20 -5.95 -6.12 5.06
N LEU A 21 -5.45 -5.50 3.99
CA LEU A 21 -6.02 -4.26 3.44
C LEU A 21 -7.49 -4.45 3.00
N LYS A 22 -7.82 -5.61 2.45
CA LYS A 22 -9.21 -5.97 2.10
C LYS A 22 -10.07 -6.12 3.36
N LYS A 23 -9.59 -6.83 4.38
CA LYS A 23 -10.31 -7.02 5.65
C LYS A 23 -10.59 -5.68 6.36
N LEU A 24 -9.69 -4.71 6.23
CA LEU A 24 -9.86 -3.35 6.75
C LEU A 24 -10.76 -2.47 5.85
N GLY A 25 -11.20 -2.97 4.70
CA GLY A 25 -12.06 -2.23 3.78
C GLY A 25 -11.36 -1.16 2.96
N TYR A 26 -10.02 -1.13 2.95
CA TYR A 26 -9.22 -0.14 2.20
C TYR A 26 -9.04 -0.49 0.73
N ILE A 27 -9.14 -1.76 0.38
CA ILE A 27 -9.15 -2.22 -1.00
C ILE A 27 -10.33 -3.17 -1.22
N GLN A 28 -10.81 -3.19 -2.46
CA GLN A 28 -11.77 -4.16 -2.96
C GLN A 28 -11.14 -4.98 -4.09
N HIS A 29 -11.82 -6.04 -4.51
CA HIS A 29 -11.37 -6.85 -5.62
C HIS A 29 -12.52 -7.23 -6.54
N VAL A 30 -12.22 -7.35 -7.81
CA VAL A 30 -13.11 -7.90 -8.83
C VAL A 30 -12.43 -9.08 -9.51
N TRP A 31 -13.22 -10.11 -9.81
CA TRP A 31 -12.77 -11.16 -10.71
C TRP A 31 -12.83 -10.65 -12.14
N ARG A 32 -11.77 -10.89 -12.90
CA ARG A 32 -11.76 -10.68 -14.34
C ARG A 32 -11.33 -11.97 -15.00
N GLU A 33 -12.07 -12.34 -16.03
CA GLU A 33 -11.64 -13.43 -16.91
C GLU A 33 -10.30 -13.07 -17.54
N SER A 34 -9.45 -14.08 -17.67
CA SER A 34 -8.15 -13.97 -18.31
C SER A 34 -8.32 -14.46 -19.74
N ASN A 35 -7.73 -13.77 -20.72
CA ASN A 35 -7.74 -14.21 -22.13
C ASN A 35 -7.20 -15.64 -22.30
N GLN A 36 -6.31 -16.06 -21.40
CA GLN A 36 -5.94 -17.46 -21.20
C GLN A 36 -5.73 -17.77 -19.71
N GLY A 37 -6.24 -18.93 -19.27
CA GLY A 37 -6.09 -19.43 -17.91
C GLY A 37 -7.20 -19.02 -16.92
N PRO A 38 -7.02 -19.33 -15.63
CA PRO A 38 -8.03 -19.07 -14.60
C PRO A 38 -8.30 -17.56 -14.41
N PRO A 39 -9.48 -17.20 -13.89
CA PRO A 39 -9.82 -15.82 -13.63
C PRO A 39 -8.84 -15.18 -12.63
N ARG A 40 -8.53 -13.90 -12.83
CA ARG A 40 -7.59 -13.14 -12.00
C ARG A 40 -8.34 -12.18 -11.08
N LYS A 41 -7.85 -12.01 -9.85
CA LYS A 41 -8.34 -10.98 -8.94
C LYS A 41 -7.60 -9.66 -9.21
N TYR A 42 -8.35 -8.64 -9.59
CA TYR A 42 -7.84 -7.27 -9.70
C TYR A 42 -8.28 -6.48 -8.48
N TYR A 43 -7.32 -5.86 -7.80
CA TYR A 43 -7.58 -5.05 -6.61
C TYR A 43 -7.67 -3.57 -7.00
N SER A 44 -8.56 -2.83 -6.35
CA SER A 44 -8.66 -1.38 -6.45
C SER A 44 -8.84 -0.76 -5.07
N ILE A 45 -8.35 0.46 -4.89
CA ILE A 45 -8.53 1.21 -3.65
C ILE A 45 -9.99 1.62 -3.49
N THR A 46 -10.50 1.57 -2.26
CA THR A 46 -11.85 2.06 -1.91
C THR A 46 -11.80 3.53 -1.50
N TYR A 47 -12.97 4.16 -1.35
CA TYR A 47 -13.04 5.51 -0.77
C TYR A 47 -12.38 5.59 0.61
N ASN A 48 -12.68 4.64 1.51
CA ASN A 48 -12.05 4.56 2.84
C ASN A 48 -10.55 4.35 2.74
N GLY A 49 -10.09 3.54 1.77
CA GLY A 49 -8.66 3.39 1.50
C GLY A 49 -7.99 4.70 1.10
N THR A 50 -8.64 5.51 0.26
CA THR A 50 -8.09 6.82 -0.11
C THR A 50 -8.02 7.79 1.06
N LEU A 51 -8.99 7.78 1.96
CA LEU A 51 -8.94 8.57 3.19
C LEU A 51 -7.79 8.13 4.09
N HIS A 52 -7.65 6.82 4.29
CA HIS A 52 -6.58 6.26 5.11
C HIS A 52 -5.19 6.57 4.55
N VAL A 53 -5.01 6.56 3.23
CA VAL A 53 -3.74 6.97 2.59
C VAL A 53 -3.43 8.44 2.88
N LYS A 54 -4.42 9.33 2.89
CA LYS A 54 -4.20 10.74 3.23
C LYS A 54 -3.71 10.90 4.67
N GLU A 55 -4.31 10.19 5.61
CA GLU A 55 -3.89 10.18 7.02
C GLU A 55 -2.46 9.67 7.17
N LEU A 56 -2.14 8.55 6.51
CA LEU A 56 -0.79 7.98 6.50
C LEU A 56 0.26 8.97 5.97
N LEU A 57 -0.06 9.72 4.92
CA LEU A 57 0.84 10.71 4.36
C LEU A 57 1.08 11.88 5.33
N ILE A 58 0.06 12.30 6.06
CA ILE A 58 0.20 13.34 7.11
C ILE A 58 1.16 12.84 8.19
N SER A 59 0.90 11.66 8.77
CA SER A 59 1.76 11.08 9.81
C SER A 59 3.20 10.83 9.31
N TRP A 60 3.36 10.40 8.06
CA TRP A 60 4.68 10.21 7.46
C TRP A 60 5.46 11.52 7.38
N ASN A 61 4.81 12.61 6.95
CA ASN A 61 5.44 13.92 6.87
C ASN A 61 5.87 14.43 8.26
N GLU A 62 5.08 14.19 9.30
CA GLU A 62 5.45 14.55 10.67
C GLU A 62 6.70 13.81 11.14
N ILE A 63 6.79 12.51 10.83
CA ILE A 63 7.97 11.68 11.14
C ILE A 63 9.19 12.19 10.36
N ASP A 64 9.05 12.45 9.06
CA ASP A 64 10.14 12.95 8.21
C ASP A 64 10.68 14.29 8.71
N ILE A 65 9.79 15.23 9.05
CA ILE A 65 10.16 16.52 9.64
C ILE A 65 10.91 16.33 10.96
N SER A 66 10.40 15.46 11.83
CA SER A 66 11.00 15.18 13.14
C SER A 66 12.42 14.62 13.00
N VAL A 67 12.60 13.61 12.14
CA VAL A 67 13.91 12.99 11.86
C VAL A 67 14.88 14.01 11.26
N LYS A 68 14.43 14.80 10.27
CA LYS A 68 15.28 15.84 9.66
C LYS A 68 15.71 16.90 10.67
N THR A 69 14.84 17.26 11.61
CA THR A 69 15.16 18.22 12.66
C THR A 69 16.23 17.67 13.60
N LEU A 70 16.08 16.42 14.05
CA LEU A 70 17.06 15.75 14.90
C LEU A 70 18.44 15.61 14.22
N LEU A 71 18.47 15.36 12.92
CA LEU A 71 19.71 15.25 12.16
C LEU A 71 20.42 16.61 11.98
N LYS A 72 19.67 17.72 11.98
CA LYS A 72 20.22 19.09 11.87
C LYS A 72 20.67 19.67 13.20
N SER A 73 20.10 19.21 14.33
CA SER A 73 20.48 19.67 15.67
C SER A 73 21.76 19.02 16.20
N LYS A 74 22.52 18.35 15.33
CA LYS A 74 23.77 17.66 15.62
C LYS A 74 24.88 18.31 14.81
#